data_AF-Q693D0-F1
#
_entry.id   AF-Q693D0-F1
#
_cell.length_a   1.000
_cell.length_b   1.000
_cell.length_c   1.000
_cell.angle_alpha   90.00
_cell.angle_beta   90.00
_cell.angle_gamma   90.00
#
_symmetry.space_group_name_H-M   'P 1'
#
loop_
_entity.id
_entity.type
_entity.pdbx_description
1 polymer ?
#
loop_
_entity_poly.entity_id
_entity_poly.type
_entity_poly.pdbx_seq_one_letter_code
_entity_poly.pdbx_strand_id
1 'polypeptide(L)'
;IPIRPGRSYTYKFTITGQEGTLWWHAHSSWLRATVYGALIILPRLDTTYPFTLTRPHRQIPVLLGEWWNRNPMDVVNQATQTGAAPNVSDAFTINGQPGDLYKCSTSDTFSVSMKGGETNLLRVINAAFNTDLFFSICSHTMTVVAVDALYTKPFQTNVLMLGPGQTTDILLTANQGTGRYYMAARAYSSGQGVPFDNTTTTAILEYEGSSKTSTPVMPNLPFYNDTNSATSFANGLRSLGSHDHPVLVPQSVEENLFYTIGLALIKCPGQSCGGPNGSRFAASMNNISFVPPTTSSIIKAQHFGMKGVFSADFPDNPSVGFDYTAQNISRDLWSPVKATRVKVLKYNSTVQLILQGTNIFAGETILSISTVTTST
;
A
#
# COMPACT_ATOMS: atom_id res chain seq x y z
N ILE A 1 -14.31 5.63 -18.19
CA ILE A 1 -14.20 7.08 -18.51
C ILE A 1 -14.40 7.82 -17.19
N PRO A 2 -13.56 8.82 -16.86
CA PRO A 2 -13.64 9.52 -15.58
C PRO A 2 -14.92 10.35 -15.44
N ILE A 3 -15.31 10.64 -14.19
CA ILE A 3 -16.35 11.62 -13.87
C ILE A 3 -15.82 13.00 -14.29
N ARG A 4 -16.51 13.66 -15.23
CA ARG A 4 -16.08 14.97 -15.75
C ARG A 4 -16.41 16.09 -14.75
N PRO A 5 -15.68 17.22 -14.79
CA PRO A 5 -16.04 18.41 -14.00
C PRO A 5 -17.51 18.80 -14.20
N GLY A 6 -18.19 19.15 -13.11
CA GLY A 6 -19.63 19.49 -13.12
C GLY A 6 -20.58 18.31 -13.33
N ARG A 7 -20.09 17.05 -13.33
CA ARG A 7 -20.91 15.84 -13.41
C ARG A 7 -20.83 15.05 -12.10
N SER A 8 -21.82 14.18 -11.90
CA SER A 8 -21.90 13.29 -10.76
C SER A 8 -22.03 11.84 -11.20
N TYR A 9 -21.68 10.92 -10.31
CA TYR A 9 -21.89 9.49 -10.46
C TYR A 9 -22.19 8.89 -9.10
N THR A 10 -23.13 7.95 -9.03
CA THR A 10 -23.47 7.25 -7.79
C THR A 10 -22.78 5.90 -7.77
N TYR A 11 -21.86 5.71 -6.82
CA TYR A 11 -21.25 4.41 -6.55
C TYR A 11 -22.20 3.58 -5.68
N LYS A 12 -22.48 2.34 -6.10
CA LYS A 12 -23.27 1.38 -5.33
C LYS A 12 -22.46 0.10 -5.17
N PHE A 13 -22.23 -0.30 -3.94
CA PHE A 13 -21.52 -1.52 -3.58
C PHE A 13 -22.16 -2.15 -2.34
N THR A 14 -21.86 -3.43 -2.10
CA THR A 14 -22.35 -4.19 -0.95
C THR A 14 -21.15 -4.74 -0.19
N ILE A 15 -21.19 -4.62 1.14
CA ILE A 15 -20.19 -5.21 2.03
C ILE A 15 -20.67 -6.64 2.33
N THR A 16 -19.89 -7.64 1.94
CA THR A 16 -20.30 -9.06 1.93
C THR A 16 -19.49 -9.94 2.87
N GLY A 17 -18.58 -9.36 3.66
CA GLY A 17 -17.77 -10.10 4.64
C GLY A 17 -16.61 -9.30 5.25
N GLN A 18 -16.33 -8.10 4.73
CA GLN A 18 -15.32 -7.21 5.27
C GLN A 18 -15.77 -6.64 6.62
N GLU A 19 -14.89 -6.66 7.62
CA GLU A 19 -15.10 -6.08 8.95
C GLU A 19 -13.76 -5.58 9.48
N GLY A 20 -13.66 -4.30 9.82
CA GLY A 20 -12.42 -3.63 10.17
C GLY A 20 -12.19 -2.36 9.34
N THR A 21 -10.93 -2.09 8.99
CA THR A 21 -10.55 -0.89 8.24
C THR A 21 -10.32 -1.20 6.77
N LEU A 22 -10.95 -0.41 5.90
CA LEU A 22 -10.57 -0.21 4.51
C LEU A 22 -10.36 1.30 4.29
N TRP A 23 -10.18 1.69 3.04
CA TRP A 23 -10.05 3.09 2.66
C TRP A 23 -10.60 3.29 1.24
N TRP A 24 -10.88 4.53 0.90
CA TRP A 24 -11.26 4.94 -0.44
C TRP A 24 -10.23 5.94 -0.96
N HIS A 25 -10.02 5.97 -2.28
CA HIS A 25 -9.13 6.92 -2.92
C HIS A 25 -9.52 7.18 -4.38
N ALA A 26 -9.10 8.32 -4.92
CA ALA A 26 -9.23 8.57 -6.34
C ALA A 26 -8.42 7.53 -7.14
N HIS A 27 -9.04 6.90 -8.13
CA HIS A 27 -8.36 5.93 -9.00
C HIS A 27 -8.12 6.50 -10.41
N SER A 28 -7.71 7.77 -10.47
CA SER A 28 -7.41 8.47 -11.71
C SER A 28 -6.12 9.27 -11.57
N SER A 29 -5.11 8.90 -12.36
CA SER A 29 -3.77 9.50 -12.30
C SER A 29 -3.24 9.59 -10.86
N TRP A 30 -2.62 10.70 -10.47
CA TRP A 30 -2.05 10.94 -9.15
C TRP A 30 -2.98 11.69 -8.19
N LEU A 31 -4.29 11.72 -8.47
CA LEU A 31 -5.25 12.41 -7.60
C LEU A 31 -5.35 11.82 -6.19
N ARG A 32 -5.02 10.53 -6.00
CA ARG A 32 -4.98 9.94 -4.65
C ARG A 32 -3.85 10.47 -3.77
N ALA A 33 -2.96 11.33 -4.27
CA ALA A 33 -2.01 12.04 -3.40
C ALA A 33 -2.73 12.96 -2.40
N THR A 34 -3.95 13.41 -2.71
CA THR A 34 -4.74 14.28 -1.82
C THR A 34 -6.21 13.88 -1.68
N VAL A 35 -6.73 13.02 -2.57
CA VAL A 35 -8.14 12.60 -2.58
C VAL A 35 -8.25 11.15 -2.10
N TYR A 36 -8.34 10.97 -0.79
CA TYR A 36 -8.50 9.68 -0.10
C TYR A 36 -9.09 9.85 1.30
N GLY A 37 -9.51 8.74 1.91
CA GLY A 37 -9.99 8.72 3.29
C GLY A 37 -10.27 7.31 3.81
N ALA A 38 -10.49 7.20 5.11
CA ALA A 38 -10.80 5.91 5.74
C ALA A 38 -12.22 5.44 5.40
N LEU A 39 -12.39 4.11 5.33
CA LEU A 39 -13.68 3.43 5.26
C LEU A 39 -13.73 2.41 6.40
N ILE A 40 -14.41 2.76 7.48
CA ILE A 40 -14.47 1.91 8.69
C ILE A 40 -15.74 1.06 8.64
N ILE A 41 -15.56 -0.26 8.72
CA ILE A 41 -16.64 -1.23 8.71
C ILE A 41 -16.69 -1.86 10.10
N LEU A 42 -17.69 -1.46 10.88
CA LEU A 42 -17.87 -1.97 12.24
C LEU A 42 -18.47 -3.39 12.22
N PRO A 43 -18.31 -4.15 13.31
CA PRO A 43 -19.11 -5.35 13.52
C PRO A 43 -20.60 -5.07 13.35
N ARG A 44 -21.35 -6.08 12.91
CA ARG A 44 -22.82 -6.00 12.85
C ARG A 44 -23.37 -5.71 14.24
N LEU A 45 -24.55 -5.12 14.31
CA LEU A 45 -25.15 -4.67 15.58
C LEU A 45 -25.34 -5.81 16.61
N ASP A 46 -25.41 -7.05 16.14
CA ASP A 46 -25.59 -8.28 16.90
C ASP A 46 -24.27 -9.04 17.16
N THR A 47 -23.14 -8.55 16.65
CA THR A 47 -21.81 -9.17 16.84
C THR A 47 -20.87 -8.23 17.59
N THR A 48 -19.73 -8.77 18.05
CA THR A 48 -18.68 -8.01 18.73
C THR A 48 -17.33 -8.29 18.10
N TYR A 49 -16.37 -7.42 18.36
CA TYR A 49 -14.98 -7.69 18.02
C TYR A 49 -14.50 -9.03 18.62
N PRO A 50 -13.73 -9.84 17.89
CA PRO A 50 -13.28 -11.16 18.34
C PRO A 50 -11.99 -11.13 19.19
N PHE A 51 -11.60 -9.95 19.69
CA PHE A 51 -10.47 -9.78 20.59
C PHE A 51 -10.94 -9.48 22.02
N THR A 52 -10.07 -9.75 23.00
CA THR A 52 -10.37 -9.72 24.44
C THR A 52 -11.02 -8.43 24.92
N LEU A 53 -10.63 -7.30 24.33
CA LEU A 53 -11.29 -6.02 24.55
C LEU A 53 -12.42 -5.82 23.53
N THR A 54 -13.58 -6.41 23.79
CA THR A 54 -14.74 -6.38 22.87
C THR A 54 -15.26 -4.97 22.56
N ARG A 55 -14.85 -3.95 23.33
CA ARG A 55 -15.12 -2.53 23.07
C ARG A 55 -13.90 -1.68 23.41
N PRO A 56 -13.11 -1.22 22.43
CA PRO A 56 -12.04 -0.25 22.68
C PRO A 56 -12.62 1.08 23.18
N HIS A 57 -11.85 1.81 24.00
CA HIS A 57 -12.30 3.10 24.56
C HIS A 57 -12.51 4.14 23.46
N ARG A 58 -11.59 4.18 22.49
CA ARG A 58 -11.66 5.01 21.28
C ARG A 58 -11.17 4.22 20.06
N GLN A 59 -11.62 4.66 18.89
CA GLN A 59 -11.13 4.17 17.59
C GLN A 59 -10.60 5.36 16.80
N ILE A 60 -9.35 5.29 16.35
CA ILE A 60 -8.63 6.44 15.78
C ILE A 60 -8.02 6.05 14.44
N PRO A 61 -8.45 6.64 13.31
CA PRO A 61 -7.78 6.51 12.03
C PRO A 61 -6.41 7.18 12.04
N VAL A 62 -5.41 6.48 11.51
CA VAL A 62 -4.04 6.97 11.33
C VAL A 62 -3.65 6.75 9.88
N LEU A 63 -3.82 7.77 9.05
CA LEU A 63 -3.55 7.72 7.62
C LEU A 63 -2.13 8.19 7.35
N LEU A 64 -1.27 7.29 6.88
CA LEU A 64 0.07 7.62 6.40
C LEU A 64 -0.04 8.09 4.95
N GLY A 65 0.60 9.19 4.59
CA GLY A 65 0.54 9.74 3.25
C GLY A 65 1.84 10.44 2.82
N GLU A 66 1.82 11.00 1.62
CA GLU A 66 2.94 11.76 1.04
C GLU A 66 2.46 13.14 0.59
N TRP A 67 3.35 14.12 0.66
CA TRP A 67 3.12 15.50 0.27
C TRP A 67 4.18 15.95 -0.75
N TRP A 68 3.72 16.64 -1.79
CA TRP A 68 4.57 17.38 -2.71
C TRP A 68 4.22 18.86 -2.61
N ASN A 69 5.24 19.70 -2.56
CA ASN A 69 5.11 21.15 -2.70
C ASN A 69 4.59 21.53 -4.09
N ARG A 70 4.93 20.71 -5.09
CA ARG A 70 4.40 20.82 -6.46
C ARG A 70 3.05 20.10 -6.56
N ASN A 71 2.22 20.55 -7.50
CA ASN A 71 1.02 19.81 -7.86
C ASN A 71 1.39 18.36 -8.29
N PRO A 72 0.86 17.32 -7.63
CA PRO A 72 1.17 15.92 -7.97
C PRO A 72 0.88 15.57 -9.43
N MET A 73 -0.11 16.22 -10.05
CA MET A 73 -0.40 16.04 -11.47
C MET A 73 0.74 16.54 -12.37
N ASP A 74 1.41 17.63 -12.00
CA ASP A 74 2.55 18.15 -12.77
C ASP A 74 3.78 17.25 -12.60
N VAL A 75 3.96 16.64 -11.42
CA VAL A 75 5.01 15.66 -11.15
C VAL A 75 4.89 14.45 -12.08
N VAL A 76 3.70 13.82 -12.14
CA VAL A 76 3.48 12.66 -13.02
C VAL A 76 3.49 13.03 -14.50
N ASN A 77 2.97 14.21 -14.87
CA ASN A 77 2.99 14.67 -16.26
C ASN A 77 4.42 14.89 -16.74
N GLN A 78 5.28 15.50 -15.91
CA GLN A 78 6.70 15.69 -16.22
C GLN A 78 7.42 14.34 -16.40
N ALA A 79 7.23 13.39 -15.47
CA ALA A 79 7.80 12.05 -15.59
C ALA A 79 7.34 11.33 -16.85
N THR A 80 6.04 11.44 -17.17
CA THR A 80 5.44 10.85 -18.38
C THR A 80 5.97 11.50 -19.65
N GLN A 81 6.28 12.80 -19.67
CA GLN A 81 6.85 13.45 -20.85
C GLN A 81 8.32 13.06 -21.06
N THR A 82 9.14 13.19 -20.02
CA THR A 82 10.60 12.99 -20.09
C THR A 82 10.99 11.51 -20.14
N GLY A 83 10.17 10.62 -19.59
CA GLY A 83 10.52 9.21 -19.37
C GLY A 83 11.45 8.97 -18.17
N ALA A 84 11.71 9.99 -17.36
CA ALA A 84 12.44 9.88 -16.10
C ALA A 84 11.53 9.38 -14.97
N ALA A 85 12.13 9.03 -13.83
CA ALA A 85 11.38 8.77 -12.60
C ALA A 85 10.68 10.06 -12.12
N PRO A 86 9.50 9.96 -11.48
CA PRO A 86 8.88 11.11 -10.83
C PRO A 86 9.73 11.62 -9.67
N ASN A 87 9.60 12.90 -9.36
CA ASN A 87 10.23 13.48 -8.17
C ASN A 87 9.68 12.79 -6.90
N VAL A 88 10.58 12.50 -5.95
CA VAL A 88 10.21 12.03 -4.60
C VAL A 88 9.37 13.08 -3.87
N SER A 89 8.59 12.65 -2.88
CA SER A 89 7.82 13.57 -2.02
C SER A 89 8.76 14.51 -1.23
N ASP A 90 8.19 15.65 -0.85
CA ASP A 90 8.85 16.62 0.03
C ASP A 90 8.66 16.26 1.51
N ALA A 91 7.60 15.49 1.83
CA ALA A 91 7.34 14.99 3.17
C ALA A 91 6.44 13.76 3.17
N PHE A 92 6.66 12.87 4.14
CA PHE A 92 5.61 11.98 4.63
C PHE A 92 4.65 12.72 5.57
N THR A 93 3.45 12.20 5.73
CA THR A 93 2.42 12.78 6.61
C THR A 93 1.71 11.71 7.44
N ILE A 94 1.23 12.09 8.63
CA ILE A 94 0.26 11.35 9.42
C ILE A 94 -1.00 12.21 9.52
N ASN A 95 -2.14 11.69 9.04
CA ASN A 95 -3.41 12.41 8.92
C ASN A 95 -3.27 13.76 8.20
N GLY A 96 -2.47 13.79 7.13
CA GLY A 96 -2.24 14.97 6.30
C GLY A 96 -1.25 15.99 6.87
N GLN A 97 -0.66 15.73 8.04
CA GLN A 97 0.29 16.62 8.70
C GLN A 97 1.70 16.03 8.67
N PRO A 98 2.74 16.80 8.26
CA PRO A 98 4.11 16.28 8.22
C PRO A 98 4.70 15.96 9.61
N GLY A 99 4.38 16.77 10.61
CA GLY A 99 4.85 16.62 11.98
C GLY A 99 6.02 17.53 12.36
N ASP A 100 6.49 17.38 13.60
CA ASP A 100 7.43 18.29 14.26
C ASP A 100 8.83 18.36 13.61
N LEU A 101 9.18 17.39 12.77
CA LEU A 101 10.50 17.32 12.11
C LEU A 101 10.59 18.16 10.82
N TYR A 102 9.47 18.72 10.36
CA TYR A 102 9.43 19.55 9.16
C TYR A 102 9.29 21.02 9.48
N LYS A 103 9.85 21.86 8.61
CA LYS A 103 9.67 23.31 8.69
C LYS A 103 8.19 23.65 8.57
N CYS A 104 7.74 24.64 9.34
CA CYS A 104 6.39 25.18 9.27
C CYS A 104 5.27 24.16 9.57
N SER A 105 5.55 23.07 10.30
CA SER A 105 4.59 21.97 10.53
C SER A 105 4.25 21.72 12.00
N THR A 106 5.11 22.13 12.94
CA THR A 106 4.98 21.84 14.38
C THR A 106 3.65 22.30 15.01
N SER A 107 3.07 23.41 14.54
CA SER A 107 1.82 23.97 15.09
C SER A 107 0.61 23.06 14.88
N ASP A 108 0.62 22.28 13.82
CA ASP A 108 -0.52 21.50 13.34
C ASP A 108 -0.27 19.99 13.40
N THR A 109 0.85 19.57 14.01
CA THR A 109 1.19 18.16 14.20
C THR A 109 0.02 17.40 14.80
N PHE A 110 -0.42 16.35 14.11
CA PHE A 110 -1.54 15.53 14.54
C PHE A 110 -1.27 14.96 15.94
N SER A 111 -2.23 15.12 16.86
CA SER A 111 -2.12 14.60 18.22
C SER A 111 -3.35 13.80 18.63
N VAL A 112 -3.10 12.77 19.44
CA VAL A 112 -4.10 11.87 20.01
C VAL A 112 -3.96 11.95 21.53
N SER A 113 -5.01 12.40 22.20
CA SER A 113 -5.05 12.40 23.66
C SER A 113 -5.53 11.03 24.18
N MET A 114 -4.83 10.48 25.18
CA MET A 114 -5.19 9.23 25.84
C MET A 114 -5.16 9.33 27.36
N LYS A 115 -6.09 8.66 28.04
CA LYS A 115 -6.07 8.50 29.50
C LYS A 115 -5.18 7.31 29.88
N GLY A 116 -4.35 7.48 30.91
CA GLY A 116 -3.53 6.39 31.45
C GLY A 116 -4.38 5.14 31.79
N GLY A 117 -3.91 3.99 31.34
CA GLY A 117 -4.55 2.68 31.50
C GLY A 117 -5.60 2.31 30.45
N GLU A 118 -6.02 3.25 29.58
CA GLU A 118 -7.02 2.93 28.55
C GLU A 118 -6.39 2.17 27.37
N THR A 119 -7.19 1.32 26.74
CA THR A 119 -6.82 0.65 25.48
C THR A 119 -7.69 1.16 24.35
N ASN A 120 -7.04 1.63 23.29
CA ASN A 120 -7.65 2.20 22.08
C ASN A 120 -7.32 1.36 20.85
N LEU A 121 -8.18 1.45 19.83
CA LEU A 121 -7.98 0.81 18.53
C LEU A 121 -7.48 1.86 17.54
N LEU A 122 -6.23 1.75 17.12
CA LEU A 122 -5.67 2.59 16.05
C LEU A 122 -5.82 1.84 14.72
N ARG A 123 -6.34 2.54 13.72
CA ARG A 123 -6.66 2.03 12.39
C ARG A 123 -5.69 2.62 11.39
N VAL A 124 -4.53 1.98 11.23
CA VAL A 124 -3.40 2.50 10.44
C VAL A 124 -3.62 2.17 8.97
N ILE A 125 -3.53 3.17 8.10
CA ILE A 125 -3.73 3.03 6.65
C ILE A 125 -2.49 3.58 5.96
N ASN A 126 -1.84 2.80 5.10
CA ASN A 126 -0.82 3.37 4.22
C ASN A 126 -1.46 3.88 2.92
N ALA A 127 -1.75 5.18 2.89
CA ALA A 127 -2.24 5.90 1.71
C ALA A 127 -1.11 6.59 0.92
N ALA A 128 0.16 6.32 1.26
CA ALA A 128 1.31 6.80 0.48
C ALA A 128 1.25 6.26 -0.96
N PHE A 129 1.99 6.90 -1.86
CA PHE A 129 1.93 6.60 -3.27
C PHE A 129 2.69 5.32 -3.60
N ASN A 130 4.02 5.32 -3.46
CA ASN A 130 4.86 4.19 -3.88
C ASN A 130 5.80 3.70 -2.78
N THR A 131 5.55 4.08 -1.53
CA THR A 131 6.49 3.86 -0.44
C THR A 131 5.90 2.97 0.63
N ASP A 132 6.54 1.84 0.88
CA ASP A 132 6.26 1.05 2.07
C ASP A 132 6.75 1.80 3.30
N LEU A 133 5.99 1.75 4.39
CA LEU A 133 6.29 2.52 5.59
C LEU A 133 6.44 1.62 6.80
N PHE A 134 7.56 1.79 7.50
CA PHE A 134 7.66 1.41 8.89
C PHE A 134 6.90 2.42 9.74
N PHE A 135 6.10 1.94 10.70
CA PHE A 135 5.39 2.76 11.67
C PHE A 135 5.63 2.24 13.09
N SER A 136 5.90 3.13 14.04
CA SER A 136 6.13 2.78 15.45
C SER A 136 5.64 3.88 16.39
N ILE A 137 5.37 3.51 17.64
CA ILE A 137 4.94 4.41 18.71
C ILE A 137 5.92 4.27 19.88
N CYS A 138 6.54 5.38 20.30
CA CYS A 138 7.62 5.35 21.28
C CYS A 138 7.16 4.71 22.60
N SER A 139 7.92 3.74 23.11
CA SER A 139 7.66 3.00 24.35
C SER A 139 6.33 2.23 24.41
N HIS A 140 5.64 2.03 23.27
CA HIS A 140 4.39 1.25 23.25
C HIS A 140 4.51 0.04 22.33
N THR A 141 4.13 -1.12 22.87
CA THR A 141 3.93 -2.33 22.08
C THR A 141 2.52 -2.34 21.50
N MET A 142 2.42 -2.64 20.21
CA MET A 142 1.18 -2.69 19.45
C MET A 142 0.71 -4.14 19.33
N THR A 143 -0.57 -4.40 19.56
CA THR A 143 -1.16 -5.72 19.31
C THR A 143 -1.96 -5.66 18.01
N VAL A 144 -1.47 -6.29 16.95
CA VAL A 144 -2.15 -6.37 15.65
C VAL A 144 -3.37 -7.29 15.76
N VAL A 145 -4.54 -6.82 15.32
CA VAL A 145 -5.80 -7.57 15.44
C VAL A 145 -6.56 -7.71 14.12
N ALA A 146 -6.30 -6.87 13.13
CA ALA A 146 -6.84 -7.04 11.78
C ALA A 146 -5.90 -6.43 10.73
N VAL A 147 -5.96 -6.97 9.51
CA VAL A 147 -5.32 -6.42 8.31
C VAL A 147 -6.33 -6.50 7.17
N ASP A 148 -6.47 -5.42 6.40
CA ASP A 148 -7.34 -5.35 5.21
C ASP A 148 -8.80 -5.81 5.46
N ALA A 149 -9.37 -5.31 6.56
CA ALA A 149 -10.71 -5.65 7.06
C ALA A 149 -10.95 -7.16 7.24
N LEU A 150 -9.90 -7.88 7.65
CA LEU A 150 -9.93 -9.27 8.07
C LEU A 150 -9.19 -9.43 9.40
N TYR A 151 -9.81 -10.11 10.35
CA TYR A 151 -9.18 -10.36 11.65
C TYR A 151 -7.97 -11.29 11.55
N THR A 152 -6.93 -10.96 12.30
CA THR A 152 -5.72 -11.76 12.43
C THR A 152 -5.72 -12.51 13.77
N LYS A 153 -4.93 -13.58 13.85
CA LYS A 153 -4.49 -14.08 15.17
C LYS A 153 -3.70 -12.97 15.83
N PRO A 154 -4.08 -12.49 17.03
CA PRO A 154 -3.41 -11.36 17.63
C PRO A 154 -1.93 -11.66 17.88
N PHE A 155 -1.07 -10.72 17.52
CA PHE A 155 0.36 -10.79 17.83
C PHE A 155 0.90 -9.40 18.18
N GLN A 156 1.95 -9.38 18.99
CA GLN A 156 2.57 -8.15 19.46
C GLN A 156 3.78 -7.77 18.63
N THR A 157 3.93 -6.49 18.36
CA THR A 157 5.09 -5.92 17.68
C THR A 157 5.34 -4.48 18.12
N ASN A 158 6.58 -4.02 18.02
CA ASN A 158 6.94 -2.61 18.24
C ASN A 158 7.00 -1.81 16.93
N VAL A 159 6.94 -2.49 15.78
CA VAL A 159 7.00 -1.87 14.45
C VAL A 159 5.99 -2.54 13.53
N LEU A 160 5.20 -1.73 12.83
CA LEU A 160 4.38 -2.17 11.71
C LEU A 160 5.14 -1.96 10.41
N MET A 161 4.89 -2.81 9.42
CA MET A 161 5.33 -2.66 8.04
C MET A 161 4.10 -2.68 7.15
N LEU A 162 3.82 -1.58 6.45
CA LEU A 162 2.65 -1.47 5.58
C LEU A 162 3.08 -1.06 4.18
N GLY A 163 2.68 -1.83 3.16
CA GLY A 163 2.76 -1.39 1.78
C GLY A 163 1.60 -0.46 1.40
N PRO A 164 1.77 0.40 0.37
CA PRO A 164 0.70 1.25 -0.14
C PRO A 164 -0.59 0.46 -0.40
N GLY A 165 -1.67 0.93 0.21
CA GLY A 165 -3.00 0.34 0.12
C GLY A 165 -3.37 -0.66 1.19
N GLN A 166 -2.41 -1.10 2.01
CA GLN A 166 -2.68 -1.95 3.16
C GLN A 166 -3.20 -1.15 4.35
N THR A 167 -3.98 -1.83 5.18
CA THR A 167 -4.52 -1.32 6.44
C THR A 167 -4.20 -2.29 7.56
N THR A 168 -3.88 -1.78 8.74
CA THR A 168 -3.58 -2.58 9.94
C THR A 168 -4.28 -1.98 11.14
N ASP A 169 -5.13 -2.76 11.78
CA ASP A 169 -5.77 -2.40 13.04
C ASP A 169 -4.94 -2.92 14.21
N ILE A 170 -4.64 -2.03 15.16
CA ILE A 170 -3.85 -2.34 16.35
C ILE A 170 -4.55 -1.89 17.64
N LEU A 171 -4.47 -2.73 18.68
CA LEU A 171 -4.77 -2.30 20.04
C LEU A 171 -3.52 -1.68 20.66
N LEU A 172 -3.71 -0.50 21.25
CA LEU A 172 -2.70 0.28 21.94
C LEU A 172 -3.17 0.60 23.36
N THR A 173 -2.43 0.15 24.37
CA THR A 173 -2.72 0.44 25.78
C THR A 173 -1.83 1.59 26.26
N ALA A 174 -2.44 2.61 26.88
CA ALA A 174 -1.74 3.73 27.50
C ALA A 174 -1.08 3.32 28.83
N ASN A 175 -0.05 2.48 28.77
CA ASN A 175 0.61 1.88 29.93
C ASN A 175 1.91 2.59 30.37
N GLN A 176 2.24 3.72 29.78
CA GLN A 176 3.43 4.50 30.13
C GLN A 176 3.11 5.59 31.18
N GLY A 177 4.15 6.23 31.70
CA GLY A 177 3.98 7.39 32.58
C GLY A 177 3.32 8.58 31.86
N THR A 178 2.78 9.52 32.61
CA THR A 178 2.21 10.75 32.04
C THR A 178 3.27 11.48 31.22
N GLY A 179 3.06 11.59 29.91
CA GLY A 179 3.98 12.24 29.00
C GLY A 179 3.49 12.27 27.55
N ARG A 180 4.37 12.75 26.67
CA ARG A 180 4.15 12.81 25.22
C ARG A 180 5.09 11.84 24.52
N TYR A 181 4.57 11.08 23.58
CA TYR A 181 5.30 10.03 22.85
C TYR A 181 5.07 10.21 21.35
N TYR A 182 6.12 10.14 20.53
CA TYR A 182 5.89 10.19 19.08
C TYR A 182 5.32 8.88 18.57
N MET A 183 4.30 8.99 17.74
CA MET A 183 4.05 8.07 16.64
C MET A 183 4.92 8.54 15.47
N ALA A 184 5.64 7.64 14.81
CA ALA A 184 6.51 8.01 13.70
C ALA A 184 6.45 7.00 12.57
N ALA A 185 6.59 7.49 11.33
CA ALA A 185 6.73 6.64 10.16
C ALA A 185 7.88 7.08 9.24
N ARG A 186 8.51 6.11 8.60
CA ARG A 186 9.54 6.32 7.57
C ARG A 186 9.54 5.22 6.52
N ALA A 187 10.15 5.49 5.38
CA ALA A 187 10.29 4.54 4.29
C ALA A 187 10.99 3.24 4.70
N TYR A 188 10.45 2.11 4.21
CA TYR A 188 11.23 0.93 3.88
C TYR A 188 11.57 0.98 2.39
N SER A 189 12.84 0.82 2.05
CA SER A 189 13.33 0.80 0.67
C SER A 189 14.55 -0.11 0.56
N SER A 190 14.45 -1.15 -0.26
CA SER A 190 15.54 -2.11 -0.52
C SER A 190 16.16 -1.94 -1.92
N GLY A 191 15.59 -1.08 -2.76
CA GLY A 191 16.07 -0.80 -4.11
C GLY A 191 17.42 -0.10 -4.11
N GLN A 192 18.42 -0.71 -4.75
CA GLN A 192 19.77 -0.13 -4.87
C GLN A 192 19.78 1.05 -5.84
N GLY A 193 20.28 2.20 -5.40
CA GLY A 193 20.44 3.39 -6.26
C GLY A 193 19.13 4.06 -6.70
N VAL A 194 18.00 3.69 -6.09
CA VAL A 194 16.69 4.30 -6.35
C VAL A 194 16.46 5.41 -5.32
N PRO A 195 16.31 6.68 -5.73
CA PRO A 195 15.97 7.76 -4.81
C PRO A 195 14.58 7.54 -4.19
N PHE A 196 14.46 7.85 -2.91
CA PHE A 196 13.20 7.83 -2.15
C PHE A 196 13.20 8.99 -1.16
N ASP A 197 12.01 9.32 -0.63
CA ASP A 197 11.89 10.24 0.48
C ASP A 197 12.42 9.56 1.76
N ASN A 198 13.57 10.04 2.26
CA ASN A 198 14.23 9.49 3.44
C ASN A 198 14.00 10.35 4.70
N THR A 199 12.91 11.12 4.72
CA THR A 199 12.48 11.88 5.89
C THR A 199 11.68 10.99 6.86
N THR A 200 11.23 11.56 7.98
CA THR A 200 10.42 10.85 8.97
C THR A 200 9.26 11.76 9.37
N THR A 201 8.04 11.26 9.28
CA THR A 201 6.84 11.96 9.75
C THR A 201 6.53 11.60 11.19
N THR A 202 5.99 12.55 11.93
CA THR A 202 5.64 12.37 13.34
C THR A 202 4.23 12.87 13.66
N ALA A 203 3.61 12.19 14.61
CA ALA A 203 2.38 12.59 15.29
C ALA A 203 2.56 12.30 16.79
N ILE A 204 1.69 12.85 17.63
CA ILE A 204 1.92 12.87 19.08
C ILE A 204 0.84 12.09 19.80
N LEU A 205 1.25 11.09 20.56
CA LEU A 205 0.44 10.46 21.58
C LEU A 205 0.62 11.23 22.89
N GLU A 206 -0.44 11.87 23.38
CA GLU A 206 -0.41 12.73 24.55
C GLU A 206 -1.25 12.16 25.68
N TYR A 207 -0.60 11.85 26.81
CA TYR A 207 -1.33 11.39 28.00
C TYR A 207 -2.04 12.57 28.66
N GLU A 208 -3.28 12.37 29.12
CA GLU A 208 -4.02 13.39 29.87
C GLU A 208 -3.21 13.86 31.10
N GLY A 209 -3.10 15.17 31.29
CA GLY A 209 -2.27 15.79 32.34
C GLY A 209 -0.80 16.02 31.96
N SER A 210 -0.40 15.69 30.73
CA SER A 210 0.95 16.00 30.24
C SER A 210 1.16 17.51 30.06
N SER A 211 2.38 17.99 30.32
CA SER A 211 2.77 19.34 29.92
C SER A 211 2.90 19.42 28.40
N LYS A 212 2.21 20.38 27.77
CA LYS A 212 2.34 20.65 26.32
C LYS A 212 3.75 21.10 25.91
N THR A 213 4.57 21.52 26.88
CA THR A 213 5.97 21.91 26.63
C THR A 213 6.94 20.74 26.69
N SER A 214 6.51 19.55 27.11
CA SER A 214 7.41 18.38 27.14
C SER A 214 7.71 17.92 25.72
N THR A 215 8.99 17.67 25.43
CA THR A 215 9.40 17.16 24.13
C THR A 215 9.02 15.68 24.01
N PRO A 216 8.24 15.28 22.98
CA PRO A 216 7.92 13.87 22.79
C PRO A 216 9.17 13.06 22.46
N VAL A 217 9.21 11.80 22.90
CA VAL A 217 10.35 10.91 22.66
C VAL A 217 10.16 10.14 21.34
N MET A 218 11.21 10.03 20.54
CA MET A 218 11.18 9.29 19.26
C MET A 218 11.21 7.77 19.48
N PRO A 219 10.44 6.98 18.70
CA PRO A 219 10.59 5.53 18.70
C PRO A 219 11.87 5.09 17.98
N ASN A 220 12.32 3.87 18.30
CA ASN A 220 13.37 3.19 17.55
C ASN A 220 12.78 2.59 16.26
N LEU A 221 12.80 3.34 15.16
CA LEU A 221 12.42 2.82 13.85
C LEU A 221 13.53 1.92 13.27
N PRO A 222 13.21 0.82 12.55
CA PRO A 222 14.19 0.03 11.81
C PRO A 222 14.79 0.83 10.67
N PHE A 223 16.08 0.65 10.37
CA PHE A 223 16.73 1.38 9.26
C PHE A 223 16.00 1.14 7.94
N TYR A 224 16.05 2.09 7.00
CA TYR A 224 15.17 2.06 5.83
C TYR A 224 15.30 0.77 4.99
N ASN A 225 16.45 0.09 5.01
CA ASN A 225 16.67 -1.14 4.28
C ASN A 225 16.64 -2.41 5.16
N ASP A 226 16.08 -2.33 6.38
CA ASP A 226 16.00 -3.46 7.30
C ASP A 226 14.92 -4.48 6.87
N THR A 227 15.30 -5.31 5.90
CA THR A 227 14.45 -6.38 5.37
C THR A 227 14.09 -7.42 6.43
N ASN A 228 14.90 -7.60 7.47
CA ASN A 228 14.60 -8.56 8.53
C ASN A 228 13.40 -8.08 9.35
N SER A 229 13.34 -6.79 9.67
CA SER A 229 12.19 -6.20 10.37
C SER A 229 10.92 -6.27 9.52
N ALA A 230 11.00 -5.93 8.23
CA ALA A 230 9.86 -6.04 7.30
C ALA A 230 9.35 -7.49 7.19
N THR A 231 10.26 -8.45 7.01
CA THR A 231 9.95 -9.88 6.91
C THR A 231 9.37 -10.44 8.20
N SER A 232 9.90 -10.03 9.35
CA SER A 232 9.42 -10.45 10.67
C SER A 232 7.95 -10.06 10.88
N PHE A 233 7.59 -8.82 10.52
CA PHE A 233 6.20 -8.36 10.59
C PHE A 233 5.29 -9.20 9.67
N ALA A 234 5.68 -9.37 8.39
CA ALA A 234 4.91 -10.15 7.42
C ALA A 234 4.68 -11.60 7.88
N ASN A 235 5.70 -12.24 8.46
CA ASN A 235 5.61 -13.62 8.99
C ASN A 235 4.67 -13.76 10.21
N GLY A 236 4.40 -12.66 10.92
CA GLY A 236 3.44 -12.62 12.03
C GLY A 236 1.99 -12.70 11.57
N LEU A 237 1.71 -12.35 10.31
CA LEU A 237 0.35 -12.27 9.77
C LEU A 237 -0.25 -13.66 9.57
N ARG A 238 -1.34 -13.93 10.28
CA ARG A 238 -2.14 -15.17 10.15
C ARG A 238 -3.60 -14.83 10.33
N SER A 239 -4.48 -15.33 9.47
CA SER A 239 -5.93 -15.19 9.64
C SER A 239 -6.39 -15.76 10.98
N LEU A 240 -7.37 -15.11 11.62
CA LEU A 240 -7.87 -15.48 12.95
C LEU A 240 -8.26 -16.96 13.04
N GLY A 241 -9.13 -17.42 12.15
CA GLY A 241 -9.59 -18.82 12.08
C GLY A 241 -10.34 -19.24 13.34
N SER A 242 -11.57 -18.76 13.50
CA SER A 242 -12.47 -19.13 14.60
C SER A 242 -13.82 -19.64 14.08
N HIS A 243 -14.71 -20.06 14.99
CA HIS A 243 -16.07 -20.47 14.62
C HIS A 243 -16.84 -19.33 13.93
N ASP A 244 -16.77 -18.11 14.48
CA ASP A 244 -17.49 -16.95 13.96
C ASP A 244 -16.75 -16.24 12.81
N HIS A 245 -15.45 -16.53 12.65
CA HIS A 245 -14.60 -16.03 11.56
C HIS A 245 -13.85 -17.19 10.88
N PRO A 246 -14.57 -18.05 10.13
CA PRO A 246 -13.97 -19.20 9.49
C PRO A 246 -13.01 -18.78 8.36
N VAL A 247 -11.95 -19.56 8.17
CA VAL A 247 -10.97 -19.34 7.10
C VAL A 247 -11.06 -20.50 6.12
N LEU A 248 -11.47 -20.20 4.89
CA LEU A 248 -11.64 -21.18 3.82
C LEU A 248 -10.52 -20.99 2.79
N VAL A 249 -9.43 -21.76 2.95
CA VAL A 249 -8.36 -21.80 1.96
C VAL A 249 -8.71 -22.86 0.92
N PRO A 250 -8.82 -22.53 -0.38
CA PRO A 250 -9.04 -23.53 -1.41
C PRO A 250 -7.95 -24.61 -1.39
N GLN A 251 -8.35 -25.88 -1.31
CA GLN A 251 -7.42 -27.01 -1.20
C GLN A 251 -6.98 -27.58 -2.57
N SER A 252 -7.72 -27.24 -3.62
CA SER A 252 -7.40 -27.60 -5.01
C SER A 252 -7.27 -26.34 -5.85
N VAL A 253 -6.32 -26.36 -6.78
CA VAL A 253 -6.03 -25.27 -7.70
C VAL A 253 -6.42 -25.68 -9.11
N GLU A 254 -7.29 -24.91 -9.75
CA GLU A 254 -7.69 -25.10 -11.16
C GLU A 254 -6.75 -24.36 -12.12
N GLU A 255 -6.31 -23.15 -11.73
CA GLU A 255 -5.48 -22.27 -12.56
C GLU A 255 -4.20 -21.90 -11.82
N ASN A 256 -3.04 -22.19 -12.42
CA ASN A 256 -1.74 -21.84 -11.87
C ASN A 256 -1.11 -20.72 -12.70
N LEU A 257 -0.91 -19.56 -12.08
CA LEU A 257 -0.39 -18.36 -12.73
C LEU A 257 0.95 -17.99 -12.09
N PHE A 258 1.96 -17.76 -12.92
CA PHE A 258 3.28 -17.31 -12.51
C PHE A 258 3.59 -15.99 -13.20
N TYR A 259 3.51 -14.89 -12.45
CA TYR A 259 3.64 -13.54 -12.96
C TYR A 259 4.96 -12.91 -12.48
N THR A 260 5.86 -12.64 -13.43
CA THR A 260 7.03 -11.80 -13.15
C THR A 260 6.63 -10.34 -13.11
N ILE A 261 7.11 -9.59 -12.12
CA ILE A 261 6.82 -8.16 -11.94
C ILE A 261 8.14 -7.42 -11.76
N GLY A 262 8.24 -6.24 -12.37
CA GLY A 262 9.31 -5.32 -12.06
C GLY A 262 9.38 -4.13 -13.00
N LEU A 263 10.40 -3.31 -12.77
CA LEU A 263 10.78 -2.21 -13.64
C LEU A 263 11.23 -2.72 -15.00
N ALA A 264 11.14 -1.83 -15.98
CA ALA A 264 11.52 -2.10 -17.34
C ALA A 264 11.94 -0.81 -18.04
N LEU A 265 12.63 -0.89 -19.17
CA LEU A 265 13.06 0.27 -19.95
C LEU A 265 12.59 0.17 -21.39
N ILE A 266 11.98 1.24 -21.89
CA ILE A 266 11.50 1.34 -23.27
C ILE A 266 12.39 2.33 -24.02
N LYS A 267 12.75 1.99 -25.25
CA LYS A 267 13.52 2.89 -26.13
C LYS A 267 12.80 4.23 -26.29
N CYS A 268 13.55 5.33 -26.20
CA CYS A 268 13.00 6.65 -26.42
C CYS A 268 12.56 6.81 -27.90
N PRO A 269 11.36 7.35 -28.20
CA PRO A 269 10.89 7.53 -29.58
C PRO A 269 11.66 8.55 -30.41
N GLY A 270 12.49 9.40 -29.79
CA GLY A 270 13.20 10.52 -30.45
C GLY A 270 14.65 10.64 -29.99
N GLN A 271 15.03 11.80 -29.45
CA GLN A 271 16.34 12.03 -28.80
C GLN A 271 16.51 11.18 -27.53
N SER A 272 17.50 11.50 -26.69
CA SER A 272 17.66 10.89 -25.38
C SER A 272 16.50 11.26 -24.44
N CYS A 273 15.95 10.27 -23.74
CA CYS A 273 14.96 10.45 -22.68
C CYS A 273 15.65 10.54 -21.30
N GLY A 274 14.90 10.97 -20.27
CA GLY A 274 15.43 11.18 -18.92
C GLY A 274 15.61 9.90 -18.08
N GLY A 275 15.28 8.73 -18.62
CA GLY A 275 15.53 7.45 -17.97
C GLY A 275 16.96 6.93 -18.19
N PRO A 276 17.32 5.81 -17.54
CA PRO A 276 18.64 5.20 -17.61
C PRO A 276 19.10 4.96 -19.06
N ASN A 277 20.35 5.26 -19.38
CA ASN A 277 20.92 5.10 -20.73
C ASN A 277 20.12 5.84 -21.85
N GLY A 278 19.46 6.94 -21.52
CA GLY A 278 18.64 7.70 -22.49
C GLY A 278 17.31 7.03 -22.84
N SER A 279 16.89 6.03 -22.07
CA SER A 279 15.63 5.30 -22.25
C SER A 279 14.48 5.91 -21.45
N ARG A 280 13.33 5.23 -21.43
CA ARG A 280 12.14 5.62 -20.67
C ARG A 280 11.83 4.54 -19.64
N PHE A 281 11.58 4.93 -18.40
CA PHE A 281 11.04 4.01 -17.41
C PHE A 281 9.69 3.44 -17.85
N ALA A 282 9.51 2.17 -17.54
CA ALA A 282 8.27 1.42 -17.62
C ALA A 282 8.23 0.41 -16.48
N ALA A 283 7.10 -0.27 -16.35
CA ALA A 283 6.97 -1.47 -15.55
C ALA A 283 6.24 -2.51 -16.39
N SER A 284 6.39 -3.78 -16.02
CA SER A 284 5.72 -4.87 -16.73
C SER A 284 5.32 -6.00 -15.80
N MET A 285 4.31 -6.74 -16.24
CA MET A 285 3.94 -8.04 -15.70
C MET A 285 4.05 -9.07 -16.83
N ASN A 286 4.82 -10.14 -16.64
CA ASN A 286 5.15 -11.12 -17.69
C ASN A 286 5.62 -10.46 -19.00
N ASN A 287 6.50 -9.45 -18.88
CA ASN A 287 7.05 -8.67 -19.99
C ASN A 287 6.01 -7.86 -20.80
N ILE A 288 4.79 -7.70 -20.27
CA ILE A 288 3.74 -6.85 -20.85
C ILE A 288 3.62 -5.56 -20.02
N SER A 289 3.84 -4.42 -20.67
CA SER A 289 3.59 -3.09 -20.09
C SER A 289 2.18 -2.64 -20.45
N PHE A 290 1.29 -2.59 -19.46
CA PHE A 290 -0.13 -2.34 -19.67
C PHE A 290 -0.38 -0.92 -20.22
N VAL A 291 -1.16 -0.82 -21.30
CA VAL A 291 -1.61 0.46 -21.85
C VAL A 291 -3.10 0.63 -21.59
N PRO A 292 -3.54 1.67 -20.86
CA PRO A 292 -4.96 1.90 -20.67
C PRO A 292 -5.67 2.21 -22.02
N PRO A 293 -6.82 1.58 -22.31
CA PRO A 293 -7.54 1.87 -23.55
C PRO A 293 -8.15 3.28 -23.52
N THR A 294 -8.10 3.96 -24.66
CA THR A 294 -8.54 5.38 -24.80
C THR A 294 -9.98 5.53 -25.31
N THR A 295 -10.49 4.54 -26.05
CA THR A 295 -11.80 4.60 -26.71
C THR A 295 -12.95 4.11 -25.82
N SER A 296 -12.72 3.09 -25.01
CA SER A 296 -13.70 2.53 -24.07
C SER A 296 -13.02 1.79 -22.93
N SER A 297 -13.67 1.70 -21.77
CA SER A 297 -13.15 0.89 -20.66
C SER A 297 -13.24 -0.60 -20.99
N ILE A 298 -12.34 -1.40 -20.41
CA ILE A 298 -12.35 -2.87 -20.55
C ILE A 298 -13.71 -3.46 -20.17
N ILE A 299 -14.30 -3.03 -19.06
CA ILE A 299 -15.62 -3.51 -18.61
C ILE A 299 -16.74 -3.20 -19.62
N LYS A 300 -16.74 -2.00 -20.22
CA LYS A 300 -17.72 -1.61 -21.24
C LYS A 300 -17.51 -2.43 -22.52
N ALA A 301 -16.24 -2.57 -22.92
CA ALA A 301 -15.89 -3.32 -24.11
C ALA A 301 -16.28 -4.79 -23.98
N GLN A 302 -16.03 -5.42 -22.82
CA GLN A 302 -16.44 -6.79 -22.54
C GLN A 302 -17.96 -6.93 -22.55
N HIS A 303 -18.68 -6.03 -21.86
CA HIS A 303 -20.14 -6.11 -21.75
C HIS A 303 -20.86 -5.99 -23.11
N PHE A 304 -20.36 -5.13 -24.00
CA PHE A 304 -20.97 -4.89 -25.31
C PHE A 304 -20.27 -5.63 -26.47
N GLY A 305 -19.32 -6.52 -26.19
CA GLY A 305 -18.59 -7.26 -27.24
C GLY A 305 -17.79 -6.38 -28.21
N MET A 306 -17.26 -5.25 -27.74
CA MET A 306 -16.51 -4.30 -28.56
C MET A 306 -15.13 -4.87 -28.93
N LYS A 307 -14.85 -4.95 -30.23
CA LYS A 307 -13.56 -5.43 -30.75
C LYS A 307 -12.49 -4.34 -30.72
N GLY A 308 -11.22 -4.75 -30.58
CA GLY A 308 -10.06 -3.85 -30.69
C GLY A 308 -9.75 -3.00 -29.46
N VAL A 309 -10.40 -3.25 -28.31
CA VAL A 309 -10.14 -2.50 -27.06
C VAL A 309 -9.08 -3.19 -26.19
N PHE A 310 -9.15 -4.53 -26.10
CA PHE A 310 -8.19 -5.36 -25.37
C PHE A 310 -8.13 -6.75 -26.02
N SER A 311 -7.12 -7.54 -25.68
CA SER A 311 -7.05 -8.97 -26.02
C SER A 311 -7.08 -9.84 -24.75
N ALA A 312 -7.72 -11.00 -24.84
CA ALA A 312 -7.92 -11.93 -23.72
C ALA A 312 -6.80 -12.99 -23.61
N ASP A 313 -5.57 -12.60 -23.94
CA ASP A 313 -4.40 -13.47 -24.09
C ASP A 313 -3.23 -13.02 -23.19
N PHE A 314 -3.53 -12.50 -21.99
CA PHE A 314 -2.47 -12.27 -21.00
C PHE A 314 -1.86 -13.63 -20.60
N PRO A 315 -0.52 -13.76 -20.66
CA PRO A 315 0.12 -15.07 -20.52
C PRO A 315 0.17 -15.52 -19.06
N ASP A 316 -0.13 -16.81 -18.84
CA ASP A 316 -0.12 -17.44 -17.50
C ASP A 316 1.28 -17.55 -16.91
N ASN A 317 2.31 -17.54 -17.76
CA ASN A 317 3.73 -17.63 -17.41
C ASN A 317 4.54 -16.63 -18.24
N PRO A 318 5.71 -16.17 -17.78
CA PRO A 318 6.60 -15.35 -18.58
C PRO A 318 7.04 -16.12 -19.83
N SER A 319 7.03 -15.44 -20.98
CA SER A 319 7.39 -16.06 -22.27
C SER A 319 8.86 -16.50 -22.37
N VAL A 320 9.72 -15.92 -21.53
CA VAL A 320 11.15 -16.22 -21.45
C VAL A 320 11.52 -16.39 -19.98
N GLY A 321 11.98 -17.58 -19.61
CA GLY A 321 12.51 -17.85 -18.28
C GLY A 321 13.98 -17.46 -18.16
N PHE A 322 14.34 -16.87 -17.03
CA PHE A 322 15.73 -16.55 -16.65
C PHE A 322 15.85 -16.52 -15.12
N ASP A 323 17.07 -16.36 -14.59
CA ASP A 323 17.25 -16.08 -13.17
C ASP A 323 16.76 -14.65 -12.87
N TYR A 324 15.50 -14.55 -12.46
CA TYR A 324 14.79 -13.29 -12.22
C TYR A 324 15.47 -12.42 -11.16
N THR A 325 16.25 -13.02 -10.26
CA THR A 325 16.88 -12.37 -9.11
C THR A 325 18.40 -12.28 -9.25
N ALA A 326 18.96 -12.60 -10.42
CA ALA A 326 20.37 -12.41 -10.69
C ALA A 326 20.77 -10.94 -10.50
N GLN A 327 22.00 -10.70 -10.04
CA GLN A 327 22.55 -9.35 -9.93
C GLN A 327 22.78 -8.70 -11.31
N ASN A 328 23.00 -9.51 -12.35
CA ASN A 328 23.26 -9.05 -13.69
C ASN A 328 22.33 -9.75 -14.69
N ILE A 329 21.27 -9.05 -15.10
CA ILE A 329 20.30 -9.52 -16.08
C ILE A 329 20.61 -8.89 -17.44
N SER A 330 20.64 -9.71 -18.51
CA SER A 330 20.87 -9.24 -19.87
C SER A 330 19.95 -8.08 -20.24
N ARG A 331 20.50 -7.02 -20.83
CA ARG A 331 19.75 -5.83 -21.26
C ARG A 331 18.69 -6.13 -22.33
N ASP A 332 18.83 -7.23 -23.06
CA ASP A 332 17.85 -7.67 -24.06
C ASP A 332 16.50 -8.04 -23.42
N LEU A 333 16.50 -8.37 -22.13
CA LEU A 333 15.29 -8.72 -21.36
C LEU A 333 14.60 -7.50 -20.73
N TRP A 334 15.18 -6.31 -20.83
CA TRP A 334 14.69 -5.13 -20.10
C TRP A 334 13.54 -4.41 -20.81
N SER A 335 13.29 -4.70 -22.09
CA SER A 335 12.31 -3.99 -22.91
C SER A 335 10.99 -4.77 -23.01
N PRO A 336 9.90 -4.27 -22.41
CA PRO A 336 8.61 -4.93 -22.44
C PRO A 336 7.83 -4.59 -23.69
N VAL A 337 6.82 -5.42 -23.97
CA VAL A 337 5.83 -5.17 -25.03
C VAL A 337 4.69 -4.34 -24.46
N LYS A 338 4.39 -3.20 -25.09
CA LYS A 338 3.21 -2.40 -24.73
C LYS A 338 1.95 -3.07 -25.28
N ALA A 339 1.00 -3.42 -24.42
CA ALA A 339 -0.26 -4.00 -24.85
C ALA A 339 -1.39 -3.81 -23.83
N THR A 340 -2.64 -3.99 -24.28
CA THR A 340 -3.83 -4.06 -23.41
C THR A 340 -4.31 -5.50 -23.37
N ARG A 341 -3.68 -6.32 -22.52
CA ARG A 341 -4.00 -7.75 -22.38
C ARG A 341 -4.67 -8.03 -21.05
N VAL A 342 -5.64 -8.93 -21.03
CA VAL A 342 -6.34 -9.39 -19.82
C VAL A 342 -6.29 -10.91 -19.71
N LYS A 343 -6.25 -11.44 -18.49
CA LYS A 343 -6.52 -12.86 -18.20
C LYS A 343 -8.01 -12.99 -17.91
N VAL A 344 -8.69 -13.85 -18.67
CA VAL A 344 -10.09 -14.21 -18.42
C VAL A 344 -10.10 -15.50 -17.62
N LEU A 345 -10.84 -15.49 -16.51
CA LEU A 345 -11.05 -16.65 -15.65
C LEU A 345 -12.51 -17.07 -15.73
N LYS A 346 -12.78 -18.37 -15.61
CA LYS A 346 -14.15 -18.86 -15.44
C LYS A 346 -14.63 -18.48 -14.04
N TYR A 347 -15.90 -18.12 -13.92
CA TYR A 347 -16.51 -17.85 -12.63
C TYR A 347 -16.26 -19.01 -11.65
N ASN A 348 -15.89 -18.68 -10.41
CA ASN A 348 -15.63 -19.61 -9.33
C ASN A 348 -14.38 -20.50 -9.49
N SER A 349 -13.51 -20.23 -10.47
CA SER A 349 -12.23 -20.95 -10.57
C SER A 349 -11.31 -20.63 -9.39
N THR A 350 -10.65 -21.65 -8.86
CA THR A 350 -9.62 -21.53 -7.83
C THR A 350 -8.26 -21.27 -8.49
N VAL A 351 -7.67 -20.13 -8.16
CA VAL A 351 -6.48 -19.62 -8.83
C VAL A 351 -5.35 -19.50 -7.82
N GLN A 352 -4.21 -20.12 -8.11
CA GLN A 352 -2.95 -19.83 -7.45
C GLN A 352 -2.19 -18.82 -8.28
N LEU A 353 -1.85 -17.68 -7.67
CA LEU A 353 -1.02 -16.66 -8.30
C LEU A 353 0.31 -16.53 -7.54
N ILE A 354 1.40 -16.80 -8.24
CA ILE A 354 2.76 -16.58 -7.78
C ILE A 354 3.27 -15.27 -8.38
N LEU A 355 3.60 -14.31 -7.52
CA LEU A 355 4.22 -13.05 -7.92
C LEU A 355 5.73 -13.12 -7.70
N GLN A 356 6.49 -13.03 -8.79
CA GLN A 356 7.95 -13.11 -8.79
C GLN A 356 8.54 -11.74 -9.14
N GLY A 357 9.22 -11.11 -8.18
CA GLY A 357 9.98 -9.88 -8.44
C GLY A 357 11.17 -10.14 -9.36
N THR A 358 11.55 -9.16 -10.17
CA THR A 358 12.75 -9.22 -11.01
C THR A 358 13.73 -8.12 -10.63
N ASN A 359 15.03 -8.37 -10.84
CA ASN A 359 16.09 -7.36 -10.68
C ASN A 359 16.35 -6.56 -11.98
N ILE A 360 15.39 -6.50 -12.91
CA ILE A 360 15.52 -5.66 -14.10
C ILE A 360 15.62 -4.21 -13.63
N PHE A 361 16.73 -3.54 -13.97
CA PHE A 361 17.14 -2.23 -13.44
C PHE A 361 17.39 -2.18 -11.93
N ALA A 362 16.40 -2.49 -11.10
CA ALA A 362 16.50 -2.60 -9.65
C ALA A 362 15.43 -3.55 -9.11
N GLY A 363 15.74 -4.28 -8.04
CA GLY A 363 14.74 -5.12 -7.35
C GLY A 363 13.67 -4.26 -6.71
N GLU A 364 12.41 -4.66 -6.87
CA GLU A 364 11.26 -4.05 -6.20
C GLU A 364 10.85 -4.85 -4.97
N THR A 365 10.33 -4.16 -3.95
CA THR A 365 9.69 -4.84 -2.82
C THR A 365 8.33 -5.35 -3.27
N ILE A 366 8.17 -6.67 -3.29
CA ILE A 366 6.86 -7.32 -3.41
C ILE A 366 6.62 -8.01 -2.08
N LEU A 367 5.72 -7.45 -1.27
CA LEU A 367 5.15 -8.18 -0.13
C LEU A 367 4.19 -9.24 -0.70
N SER A 368 4.74 -10.35 -1.20
CA SER A 368 3.93 -11.45 -1.71
C SER A 368 3.49 -12.35 -0.57
N ILE A 369 2.18 -12.44 -0.40
CA ILE A 369 1.55 -13.63 0.16
C ILE A 369 1.18 -14.47 -1.06
N SER A 370 1.70 -15.68 -1.19
CA SER A 370 1.16 -16.64 -2.16
C SER A 370 -0.32 -16.79 -1.88
N THR A 371 -1.16 -16.28 -2.78
CA THR A 371 -2.60 -16.20 -2.53
C THR A 371 -3.31 -17.18 -3.45
N VAL A 372 -4.07 -18.10 -2.86
CA VAL A 372 -5.05 -18.90 -3.58
C VAL A 372 -6.41 -18.25 -3.35
N THR A 373 -7.08 -17.83 -4.42
CA THR A 373 -8.38 -17.16 -4.34
C THR A 373 -9.38 -17.78 -5.32
N THR A 374 -10.66 -17.64 -5.01
CA THR A 374 -11.75 -17.93 -5.95
C THR A 374 -12.04 -16.69 -6.78
N SER A 375 -12.05 -16.83 -8.11
CA SER A 375 -12.50 -15.75 -9.00
C SER A 375 -13.96 -15.39 -8.75
N THR A 376 -14.26 -14.09 -8.76
CA THR A 376 -15.61 -13.53 -8.52
C THR A 376 -16.23 -12.94 -9.77
#